data_AF-A0A7Z2S6C7-F1
#
_entry.id   AF-A0A7Z2S6C7-F1
#
_cell.length_a   1.000
_cell.length_b   1.000
_cell.length_c   1.000
_cell.angle_alpha   90.00
_cell.angle_beta   90.00
_cell.angle_gamma   90.00
#
_symmetry.space_group_name_H-M   'P 1'
#
loop_
_entity.id
_entity.type
_entity.pdbx_description
1 polymer ?
#
loop_
_entity_poly.entity_id
_entity_poly.type
_entity_poly.pdbx_seq_one_letter_code
_entity_poly.pdbx_strand_id
1 'polypeptide(L)'
;MPVFTEIGYDRFVADVRTLAAGIAAEPGWRPDFLIGIGRGGLAPAVFLSHATGIPTLSCDLSSAVKEFADDVLARLAARARAGETLLFVDDINDSGGTILRLRTSLAAEGAPAERIRFAVLIDNVVSRATVEYRARTIDRTQVKDWFVFPWEAMARNSRSTATPPPSPPGSPEGPGMTDWQDWVGRSVSAADVATPGLAARYRVTLDLAADAPLLGLGWCLCLPDAPTAGLGPDGHPPRGDFLPPVPLPRRMWAASEMVLNGRIAPGAAVSRTSRIAAVRAKQGATGPLVFVEVAHTLTADGQPVQDEMQTIVFRAPAEAGAPASQPQPAAPPPALDDWPHRRTLLPGPALLFRYSALTFNSHRIHYDLPYAREVEGYSGLVVHGPLVATLLLHLAQDVLGDRPVGRFGFRALAPAFADRPLTLCARAEGDALTLAAFDDRGAQTVTAHAAAR
;
A
#
# COMPACT_ATOMS: atom_id res chain seq x y z
N MET A 1 19.47 -22.04 5.88
CA MET A 1 18.26 -21.54 6.55
C MET A 1 18.67 -20.90 7.87
N PRO A 2 18.13 -19.74 8.27
CA PRO A 2 18.36 -19.22 9.62
C PRO A 2 17.72 -20.20 10.61
N VAL A 3 18.45 -20.48 11.68
CA VAL A 3 17.91 -21.21 12.82
C VAL A 3 17.03 -20.24 13.58
N PHE A 4 15.76 -20.57 13.80
CA PHE A 4 14.86 -19.73 14.60
C PHE A 4 14.90 -20.20 16.04
N THR A 5 15.19 -19.28 16.96
CA THR A 5 15.29 -19.56 18.39
C THR A 5 14.19 -18.77 19.10
N GLU A 6 13.09 -19.46 19.36
CA GLU A 6 11.91 -18.91 20.04
C GLU A 6 12.25 -18.58 21.50
N ILE A 7 11.96 -17.35 21.91
CA ILE A 7 12.05 -16.91 23.30
C ILE A 7 10.68 -17.10 23.93
N GLY A 8 10.53 -18.20 24.66
CA GLY A 8 9.30 -18.47 25.42
C GLY A 8 9.01 -17.41 26.47
N TYR A 9 7.73 -17.29 26.85
CA TYR A 9 7.26 -16.31 27.85
C TYR A 9 8.07 -16.37 29.16
N ASP A 10 8.27 -17.56 29.72
CA ASP A 10 9.00 -17.72 30.98
C ASP A 10 10.46 -17.24 30.87
N ARG A 11 11.09 -17.48 29.71
CA ARG A 11 12.45 -17.00 29.45
C ARG A 11 12.49 -15.48 29.36
N PHE A 12 11.55 -14.88 28.64
CA PHE A 12 11.41 -13.43 28.55
C PHE A 12 11.24 -12.79 29.94
N VAL A 13 10.34 -13.34 30.77
CA VAL A 13 10.12 -12.84 32.14
C VAL A 13 11.39 -12.99 32.99
N ALA A 14 12.12 -14.10 32.86
CA ALA A 14 13.39 -14.29 33.56
C ALA A 14 14.46 -13.26 33.12
N ASP A 15 14.56 -12.99 31.82
CA ASP A 15 15.50 -11.99 31.29
C ASP A 15 15.16 -10.58 31.80
N VAL A 16 13.87 -10.21 31.87
CA VAL A 16 13.45 -8.93 32.48
C VAL A 16 13.79 -8.86 33.97
N ARG A 17 13.60 -9.94 34.74
CA ARG A 17 13.99 -9.98 36.15
C ARG A 17 15.49 -9.80 36.36
N THR A 18 16.31 -10.34 35.45
CA THR A 18 17.76 -10.12 35.46
C THR A 18 18.09 -8.64 35.28
N LEU A 19 17.43 -7.95 34.35
CA LEU A 19 17.59 -6.50 34.18
C LEU A 19 17.17 -5.73 35.44
N ALA A 20 16.01 -6.06 36.03
CA ALA A 20 15.52 -5.42 37.24
C ALA A 20 16.50 -5.58 38.42
N ALA A 21 17.05 -6.78 38.60
CA ALA A 21 18.04 -7.06 39.63
C ALA A 21 19.35 -6.29 39.39
N GLY A 22 19.80 -6.20 38.13
CA GLY A 22 20.99 -5.43 37.77
C GLY A 22 20.84 -3.94 38.06
N ILE A 23 19.67 -3.37 37.76
CA ILE A 23 19.35 -1.97 38.08
C ILE A 23 19.32 -1.74 39.59
N ALA A 24 18.66 -2.63 40.34
CA ALA A 24 18.53 -2.50 41.79
C ALA A 24 19.87 -2.68 42.55
N ALA A 25 20.81 -3.43 41.97
CA ALA A 25 22.10 -3.71 42.58
C ALA A 25 23.12 -2.56 42.40
N GLU A 26 22.87 -1.58 41.51
CA GLU A 26 23.82 -0.51 41.25
C GLU A 26 23.69 0.65 42.26
N PRO A 27 24.70 0.90 43.11
CA PRO A 27 24.62 1.97 44.08
C PRO A 27 24.70 3.34 43.42
N GLY A 28 23.80 4.25 43.81
CA GLY A 28 23.84 5.65 43.38
C GLY A 28 23.31 5.91 41.97
N TRP A 29 22.77 4.91 41.29
CA TRP A 29 22.08 5.09 40.01
C TRP A 29 20.69 4.46 40.02
N ARG A 30 19.68 5.23 39.61
CA ARG A 30 18.31 4.76 39.40
C ARG A 30 17.68 5.62 38.33
N PRO A 31 17.11 5.05 37.25
CA PRO A 31 16.50 5.85 36.22
C PRO A 31 15.20 6.46 36.73
N ASP A 32 14.95 7.71 36.37
CA ASP A 32 13.67 8.39 36.59
C ASP A 32 12.61 7.85 35.63
N PHE A 33 13.02 7.51 34.40
CA PHE A 33 12.14 6.93 33.37
C PHE A 33 12.79 5.77 32.63
N LEU A 34 11.98 4.75 32.36
CA LEU A 34 12.27 3.72 31.36
C LEU A 34 11.76 4.20 30.00
N ILE A 35 12.60 4.19 28.98
CA ILE A 35 12.23 4.60 27.62
C ILE A 35 12.14 3.36 26.73
N GLY A 36 10.93 2.88 26.47
CA GLY A 36 10.72 1.76 25.55
C GLY A 36 10.91 2.19 24.10
N ILE A 37 11.85 1.53 23.41
CA ILE A 37 12.08 1.74 21.98
C ILE A 37 11.01 0.98 21.17
N GLY A 38 10.49 1.59 20.11
CA GLY A 38 9.44 1.01 19.25
C GLY A 38 9.77 -0.39 18.70
N ARG A 39 8.72 -1.17 18.44
CA ARG A 39 8.69 -2.58 17.93
C ARG A 39 9.38 -3.67 18.78
N GLY A 40 10.50 -3.39 19.45
CA GLY A 40 11.23 -4.37 20.27
C GLY A 40 11.26 -4.03 21.76
N GLY A 41 11.59 -2.78 22.10
CA GLY A 41 11.82 -2.32 23.47
C GLY A 41 10.60 -2.01 24.34
N LEU A 42 9.42 -1.75 23.76
CA LEU A 42 8.22 -1.38 24.52
C LEU A 42 7.72 -2.49 25.44
N ALA A 43 7.66 -3.73 24.95
CA ALA A 43 7.25 -4.88 25.74
C ALA A 43 8.17 -5.13 26.96
N PRO A 44 9.51 -5.23 26.81
CA PRO A 44 10.40 -5.34 27.96
C PRO A 44 10.35 -4.11 28.87
N ALA A 45 10.19 -2.89 28.35
CA ALA A 45 10.10 -1.68 29.19
C ALA A 45 8.88 -1.70 30.13
N VAL A 46 7.71 -2.13 29.65
CA VAL A 46 6.49 -2.24 30.47
C VAL A 46 6.66 -3.32 31.56
N PHE A 47 7.21 -4.49 31.21
CA PHE A 47 7.47 -5.53 32.20
C PHE A 47 8.50 -5.08 33.24
N LEU A 48 9.55 -4.39 32.80
CA LEU A 48 10.59 -3.85 33.67
C LEU A 48 10.03 -2.75 34.59
N SER A 49 9.10 -1.93 34.10
CA SER A 49 8.39 -0.94 34.91
C SER A 49 7.60 -1.59 36.04
N HIS A 50 6.83 -2.63 35.75
CA HIS A 50 6.14 -3.39 36.81
C HIS A 50 7.11 -4.03 37.80
N ALA A 51 8.27 -4.51 37.35
CA ALA A 51 9.26 -5.14 38.22
C ALA A 51 10.02 -4.13 39.11
N THR A 52 10.17 -2.87 38.68
CA THR A 52 11.04 -1.87 39.34
C THR A 52 10.26 -0.70 39.96
N GLY A 53 8.99 -0.52 39.60
CA GLY A 53 8.17 0.63 39.95
C GLY A 53 8.57 1.93 39.25
N ILE A 54 9.41 1.88 38.21
CA ILE A 54 9.90 3.07 37.48
C ILE A 54 8.95 3.37 36.33
N PRO A 55 8.48 4.62 36.14
CA PRO A 55 7.52 4.95 35.08
C PRO A 55 8.12 4.79 33.68
N THR A 56 7.28 4.37 32.72
CA THR A 56 7.67 4.16 31.32
C THR A 56 7.19 5.29 30.42
N LEU A 57 8.07 5.71 29.50
CA LEU A 57 7.79 6.53 28.32
C LEU A 57 8.15 5.73 27.06
N SER A 58 7.76 6.23 25.89
CA SER A 58 8.01 5.58 24.60
C SER A 58 8.69 6.51 23.60
N CYS A 59 9.58 5.96 22.77
CA CYS A 59 10.04 6.61 21.55
C CYS A 59 9.99 5.62 20.37
N ASP A 60 9.42 6.02 19.24
CA ASP A 60 9.27 5.14 18.08
C ASP A 60 10.12 5.62 16.90
N LEU A 61 11.33 5.07 16.82
CA LEU A 61 12.24 5.30 15.70
C LEU A 61 11.87 4.51 14.45
N SER A 62 11.01 3.50 14.59
CA SER A 62 10.72 2.51 13.55
C SER A 62 9.53 2.91 12.67
N SER A 63 8.67 3.80 13.15
CA SER A 63 7.54 4.35 12.41
C SER A 63 7.95 5.37 11.34
N ALA A 64 9.15 5.95 11.45
CA ALA A 64 9.64 7.07 10.64
C ALA A 64 8.70 8.30 10.65
N VAL A 65 7.81 8.41 11.64
CA VAL A 65 6.94 9.56 11.85
C VAL A 65 7.67 10.57 12.74
N LYS A 66 7.98 11.74 12.18
CA LYS A 66 8.80 12.79 12.85
C LYS A 66 8.30 13.14 14.26
N GLU A 67 6.99 13.29 14.43
CA GLU A 67 6.34 13.66 15.69
C GLU A 67 6.56 12.64 16.82
N PHE A 68 6.77 11.37 16.47
CA PHE A 68 6.98 10.26 17.41
C PHE A 68 8.44 9.78 17.48
N ALA A 69 9.31 10.40 16.68
CA ALA A 69 10.75 10.16 16.65
C ALA A 69 11.51 11.42 17.08
N ASP A 70 11.77 12.36 16.17
CA ASP A 70 12.67 13.50 16.40
C ASP A 70 12.14 14.46 17.49
N ASP A 71 10.85 14.78 17.46
CA ASP A 71 10.25 15.70 18.45
C ASP A 71 10.23 15.07 19.85
N VAL A 72 10.10 13.73 19.93
CA VAL A 72 10.18 12.99 21.19
C VAL A 72 11.60 12.99 21.72
N LEU A 73 12.62 12.79 20.87
CA LEU A 73 14.02 12.83 21.28
C LEU A 73 14.42 14.21 21.81
N ALA A 74 13.96 15.30 21.19
CA ALA A 74 14.19 16.65 21.70
C ALA A 74 13.59 16.85 23.12
N ARG A 75 12.39 16.32 23.36
CA ARG A 75 11.73 16.36 24.69
C ARG A 75 12.46 15.49 25.73
N LEU A 76 12.92 14.30 25.35
CA LEU A 76 13.70 13.42 26.22
C LEU A 76 15.06 14.04 26.55
N ALA A 77 15.72 14.66 25.58
CA ALA A 77 16.96 15.39 25.83
C ALA A 77 16.73 16.58 26.78
N ALA A 78 15.61 17.30 26.65
CA ALA A 78 15.26 18.38 27.58
C ALA A 78 15.09 17.89 29.03
N ARG A 79 14.47 16.72 29.21
CA ARG A 79 14.36 16.04 30.51
C ARG A 79 15.73 15.68 31.09
N ALA A 80 16.59 15.08 30.28
CA ALA A 80 17.96 14.77 30.71
C ALA A 80 18.74 16.03 31.11
N ARG A 81 18.62 17.13 30.36
CA ARG A 81 19.22 18.43 30.72
C ARG A 81 18.67 19.00 32.03
N ALA A 82 17.40 18.77 32.32
CA ALA A 82 16.75 19.17 33.58
C ALA A 82 17.16 18.32 34.79
N GLY A 83 17.99 17.29 34.60
CA GLY A 83 18.53 16.47 35.67
C GLY A 83 17.89 15.10 35.83
N GLU A 84 16.98 14.72 34.94
CA GLU A 84 16.39 13.37 34.94
C GLU A 84 17.37 12.36 34.30
N THR A 85 17.30 11.10 34.74
CA THR A 85 18.09 9.97 34.24
C THR A 85 17.20 9.02 33.47
N LEU A 86 17.63 8.65 32.26
CA LEU A 86 16.82 7.91 31.30
C LEU A 86 17.47 6.58 30.98
N LEU A 87 16.72 5.49 31.15
CA LEU A 87 17.14 4.15 30.74
C LEU A 87 16.36 3.71 29.50
N PHE A 88 17.01 3.69 28.36
CA PHE A 88 16.44 3.18 27.11
C PHE A 88 16.43 1.65 27.12
N VAL A 89 15.32 1.05 26.72
CA VAL A 89 15.13 -0.40 26.74
C VAL A 89 14.88 -0.89 25.32
N ASP A 90 15.64 -1.90 24.91
CA ASP A 90 15.43 -2.64 23.65
C ASP A 90 15.40 -4.15 23.91
N ASP A 91 15.01 -4.94 22.92
CA ASP A 91 15.06 -6.40 23.02
C ASP A 91 16.47 -6.96 22.73
N ILE A 92 17.16 -6.44 21.71
CA ILE A 92 18.49 -6.90 21.29
C ILE A 92 19.41 -5.75 20.89
N ASN A 93 20.60 -5.68 21.50
CA ASN A 93 21.72 -4.93 20.94
C ASN A 93 22.46 -5.80 19.91
N ASP A 94 22.03 -5.76 18.65
CA ASP A 94 22.58 -6.65 17.61
C ASP A 94 23.80 -6.03 16.91
N SER A 95 23.58 -5.06 16.02
CA SER A 95 24.64 -4.31 15.32
C SER A 95 25.06 -3.02 16.04
N GLY A 96 24.29 -2.60 17.05
CA GLY A 96 24.45 -1.34 17.78
C GLY A 96 23.90 -0.10 17.05
N GLY A 97 23.34 -0.24 15.84
CA GLY A 97 22.90 0.90 15.03
C GLY A 97 21.86 1.81 15.71
N THR A 98 20.82 1.21 16.30
CA THR A 98 19.76 1.94 17.02
C THR A 98 20.31 2.73 18.20
N ILE A 99 21.16 2.10 19.00
CA ILE A 99 21.76 2.70 20.21
C ILE A 99 22.68 3.86 19.84
N LEU A 100 23.53 3.69 18.83
CA LEU A 100 24.41 4.75 18.34
C LEU A 100 23.59 5.93 17.81
N ARG A 101 22.54 5.67 17.03
CA ARG A 101 21.63 6.70 16.54
C ARG A 101 21.00 7.49 17.70
N LEU A 102 20.48 6.79 18.71
CA LEU A 102 19.90 7.43 19.89
C LEU A 102 20.90 8.29 20.65
N ARG A 103 22.10 7.77 20.93
CA ARG A 103 23.16 8.53 21.59
C ARG A 103 23.52 9.78 20.78
N THR A 104 23.72 9.66 19.47
CA THR A 104 24.04 10.79 18.59
C THR A 104 22.93 11.83 18.56
N SER A 105 21.67 11.42 18.40
CA SER A 105 20.53 12.35 18.36
C SER A 105 20.31 13.06 19.70
N LEU A 106 20.39 12.33 20.83
CA LEU A 106 20.25 12.94 22.15
C LEU A 106 21.41 13.89 22.47
N ALA A 107 22.64 13.55 22.06
CA ALA A 107 23.80 14.42 22.21
C ALA A 107 23.70 15.68 21.34
N ALA A 108 23.18 15.57 20.12
CA ALA A 108 22.92 16.72 19.25
C ALA A 108 21.90 17.69 19.88
N GLU A 109 20.94 17.15 20.63
CA GLU A 109 20.00 17.93 21.43
C GLU A 109 20.57 18.36 22.80
N GLY A 110 21.84 18.06 23.11
CA GLY A 110 22.52 18.50 24.33
C GLY A 110 22.18 17.69 25.60
N ALA A 111 21.70 16.45 25.47
CA ALA A 111 21.53 15.57 26.62
C ALA A 111 22.89 15.16 27.24
N PRO A 112 23.09 15.25 28.57
CA PRO A 112 24.32 14.78 29.21
C PRO A 112 24.47 13.26 29.11
N ALA A 113 25.62 12.77 28.65
CA ALA A 113 25.83 11.35 28.35
C ALA A 113 25.71 10.46 29.60
N GLU A 114 26.11 10.95 30.77
CA GLU A 114 26.03 10.26 32.05
C GLU A 114 24.59 10.01 32.53
N ARG A 115 23.61 10.71 31.93
CA ARG A 115 22.17 10.57 32.24
C ARG A 115 21.45 9.61 31.30
N ILE A 116 22.13 9.11 30.26
CA ILE A 116 21.54 8.24 29.24
C ILE A 116 22.19 6.86 29.32
N ARG A 117 21.39 5.84 29.63
CA ARG A 117 21.83 4.43 29.66
C ARG A 117 20.90 3.54 28.84
N PHE A 118 21.35 2.32 28.58
CA PHE A 118 20.68 1.32 27.77
C PHE A 118 20.59 -0.03 28.49
N ALA A 119 19.45 -0.69 28.35
CA ALA A 119 19.18 -2.04 28.80
C ALA A 119 18.65 -2.89 27.63
N VAL A 120 19.18 -4.10 27.46
CA VAL A 120 18.71 -5.04 26.43
C VAL A 120 18.52 -6.45 26.99
N LEU A 121 17.60 -7.22 26.43
CA LEU A 121 17.47 -8.63 26.84
C LEU A 121 18.67 -9.43 26.32
N ILE A 122 19.08 -9.19 25.07
CA ILE A 122 20.23 -9.86 24.45
C ILE A 122 21.28 -8.83 24.02
N ASP A 123 22.51 -9.01 24.46
CA ASP A 123 23.64 -8.19 24.05
C ASP A 123 24.61 -8.99 23.17
N ASN A 124 24.84 -8.53 21.96
CA ASN A 124 25.84 -9.12 21.08
C ASN A 124 27.23 -8.57 21.44
N VAL A 125 28.16 -9.45 21.84
CA VAL A 125 29.50 -9.04 22.28
C VAL A 125 30.34 -8.38 21.16
N VAL A 126 29.96 -8.58 19.89
CA VAL A 126 30.59 -7.90 18.75
C VAL A 126 29.79 -6.70 18.23
N SER A 127 28.78 -6.24 18.99
CA SER A 127 28.05 -5.01 18.66
C SER A 127 28.97 -3.80 18.68
N ARG A 128 28.67 -2.81 17.83
CA ARG A 128 29.38 -1.52 17.80
C ARG A 128 28.99 -0.59 18.95
N ALA A 129 27.95 -0.93 19.70
CA ALA A 129 27.46 -0.16 20.83
C ALA A 129 27.59 -0.97 22.12
N THR A 130 27.86 -0.27 23.22
CA THR A 130 27.83 -0.85 24.57
C THR A 130 26.55 -0.46 25.30
N VAL A 131 26.12 -1.35 26.19
CA VAL A 131 24.93 -1.22 27.03
C VAL A 131 25.29 -1.45 28.49
N GLU A 132 24.63 -0.71 29.37
CA GLU A 132 24.89 -0.77 30.80
C GLU A 132 24.23 -2.01 31.43
N TYR A 133 23.04 -2.41 30.95
CA TYR A 133 22.34 -3.61 31.42
C TYR A 133 22.05 -4.59 30.27
N ARG A 134 22.25 -5.87 30.56
CA ARG A 134 21.97 -6.99 29.64
C ARG A 134 21.56 -8.22 30.42
N ALA A 135 20.56 -8.95 29.95
CA ALA A 135 20.14 -10.19 30.61
C ALA A 135 20.98 -11.39 30.17
N ARG A 136 21.37 -11.45 28.89
CA ARG A 136 22.24 -12.46 28.33
C ARG A 136 23.15 -11.88 27.24
N THR A 137 24.25 -12.57 27.00
CA THR A 137 25.17 -12.25 25.91
C THR A 137 25.12 -13.33 24.82
N ILE A 138 25.31 -12.91 23.58
CA ILE A 138 25.55 -13.79 22.43
C ILE A 138 26.79 -13.32 21.69
N ASP A 139 27.39 -14.20 20.89
CA ASP A 139 28.42 -13.85 19.93
C ASP A 139 27.90 -14.10 18.52
N ARG A 140 27.58 -13.04 17.76
CA ARG A 140 27.07 -13.14 16.39
C ARG A 140 28.04 -13.79 15.40
N THR A 141 29.32 -13.91 15.75
CA THR A 141 30.27 -14.70 14.93
C THR A 141 30.01 -16.20 15.04
N GLN A 142 29.38 -16.64 16.14
CA GLN A 142 29.10 -18.06 16.45
C GLN A 142 27.61 -18.39 16.34
N VAL A 143 26.75 -17.51 16.86
CA VAL A 143 25.29 -17.68 16.93
C VAL A 143 24.62 -16.86 15.82
N LYS A 144 24.13 -17.56 14.79
CA LYS A 144 23.43 -16.94 13.65
C LYS A 144 21.90 -17.01 13.75
N ASP A 145 21.41 -17.38 14.93
CA ASP A 145 20.00 -17.62 15.18
C ASP A 145 19.17 -16.34 15.03
N TRP A 146 17.99 -16.47 14.43
CA TRP A 146 16.97 -15.44 14.48
C TRP A 146 16.16 -15.64 15.75
N PHE A 147 16.32 -14.74 16.73
CA PHE A 147 15.55 -14.80 17.97
C PHE A 147 14.14 -14.27 17.71
N VAL A 148 13.13 -15.03 18.13
CA VAL A 148 11.72 -14.67 17.96
C VAL A 148 11.12 -14.43 19.34
N PHE A 149 10.69 -13.20 19.63
CA PHE A 149 10.09 -12.86 20.93
C PHE A 149 8.58 -13.11 20.99
N PRO A 150 7.97 -13.22 22.19
CA PRO A 150 6.56 -13.54 22.32
C PRO A 150 5.59 -12.60 21.59
N TRP A 151 5.93 -11.30 21.48
CA TRP A 151 5.10 -10.32 20.75
C TRP A 151 5.16 -10.48 19.23
N GLU A 152 6.19 -11.16 18.70
CA GLU A 152 6.29 -11.51 17.29
C GLU A 152 5.41 -12.69 16.91
N ALA A 153 4.77 -13.38 17.87
CA ALA A 153 3.81 -14.45 17.59
C ALA A 153 2.59 -14.00 16.78
N MET A 154 2.33 -12.69 16.74
CA MET A 154 1.29 -12.08 15.90
C MET A 154 1.76 -11.79 14.47
N ALA A 155 3.06 -11.93 14.18
CA ALA A 155 3.54 -11.93 12.81
C ALA A 155 3.00 -13.19 12.11
N ARG A 156 2.35 -13.02 10.95
CA ARG A 156 1.78 -14.14 10.20
C ARG A 156 2.86 -15.20 9.94
N ASN A 157 2.64 -16.42 10.45
CA ASN A 157 3.51 -17.58 10.26
C ASN A 157 3.79 -17.85 8.77
N SER A 158 4.92 -17.36 8.24
CA SER A 158 5.59 -17.96 7.07
C SER A 158 6.78 -18.79 7.53
N ARG A 159 6.51 -19.77 8.42
CA ARG A 159 7.50 -20.76 8.85
C ARG A 159 7.61 -21.86 7.79
N SER A 160 8.33 -21.59 6.70
CA SER A 160 8.91 -22.61 5.82
C SER A 160 10.16 -22.07 5.12
N THR A 161 11.32 -22.61 5.51
CA THR A 161 12.53 -22.76 4.69
C THR A 161 12.94 -21.59 3.78
N ALA A 162 13.48 -20.51 4.33
CA ALA A 162 14.25 -19.52 3.55
C ALA A 162 15.70 -19.46 4.05
N THR A 163 16.66 -19.20 3.17
CA THR A 163 18.10 -19.03 3.44
C THR A 163 18.34 -17.65 4.07
N PRO A 164 19.33 -17.46 4.98
CA PRO A 164 19.57 -16.15 5.58
C PRO A 164 19.98 -15.12 4.51
N PRO A 165 19.58 -13.84 4.64
CA PRO A 165 19.97 -12.80 3.69
C PRO A 165 21.47 -12.48 3.82
N PRO A 166 22.15 -12.08 2.74
CA PRO A 166 23.54 -11.62 2.81
C PRO A 166 23.64 -10.28 3.55
N SER A 167 24.79 -10.05 4.19
CA SER A 167 25.17 -8.81 4.86
C SER A 167 25.03 -7.58 3.94
N PRO A 168 24.73 -6.39 4.50
CA PRO A 168 24.51 -5.19 3.70
C PRO A 168 25.80 -4.76 2.98
N PRO A 169 25.76 -4.39 1.69
CA PRO A 169 26.86 -3.66 1.07
C PRO A 169 26.97 -2.27 1.69
N GLY A 170 28.17 -1.72 1.63
CA GLY A 170 28.48 -0.36 2.06
C GLY A 170 27.63 0.71 1.37
N SER A 171 27.81 1.94 1.85
CA SER A 171 27.20 3.19 1.38
C SER A 171 26.90 3.26 -0.13
N PRO A 172 25.80 3.92 -0.53
CA PRO A 172 25.10 3.64 -1.77
C PRO A 172 25.89 4.07 -3.01
N GLU A 173 26.28 3.10 -3.83
CA GLU A 173 26.43 3.26 -5.27
C GLU A 173 25.08 2.99 -5.94
N GLY A 174 24.29 4.04 -6.21
CA GLY A 174 23.13 4.03 -7.13
C GLY A 174 21.94 3.10 -6.81
N PRO A 175 20.74 3.34 -7.39
CA PRO A 175 19.60 2.45 -7.20
C PRO A 175 19.79 1.16 -8.02
N GLY A 176 20.22 0.09 -7.38
CA GLY A 176 20.17 -1.27 -7.93
C GLY A 176 18.71 -1.70 -8.16
N MET A 177 18.38 -2.01 -9.41
CA MET A 177 17.06 -2.42 -9.86
C MET A 177 16.69 -3.78 -9.24
N THR A 178 15.69 -3.83 -8.36
CA THR A 178 15.13 -5.09 -7.82
C THR A 178 14.81 -6.04 -8.97
N ASP A 179 15.25 -7.31 -8.88
CA ASP A 179 14.87 -8.32 -9.86
C ASP A 179 13.39 -8.68 -9.66
N TRP A 180 12.54 -8.13 -10.52
CA TRP A 180 11.10 -8.39 -10.48
C TRP A 180 10.71 -9.71 -11.13
N GLN A 181 11.66 -10.45 -11.71
CA GLN A 181 11.38 -11.63 -12.50
C GLN A 181 10.74 -12.76 -11.66
N ASP A 182 11.08 -12.86 -10.37
CA ASP A 182 10.50 -13.84 -9.42
C ASP A 182 8.99 -13.65 -9.15
N TRP A 183 8.42 -12.52 -9.57
CA TRP A 183 6.99 -12.25 -9.46
C TRP A 183 6.24 -12.64 -10.73
N VAL A 184 6.93 -12.69 -11.87
CA VAL A 184 6.31 -13.03 -13.16
C VAL A 184 5.87 -14.48 -13.13
N GLY A 185 4.62 -14.72 -13.54
CA GLY A 185 4.02 -16.04 -13.59
C GLY A 185 3.27 -16.46 -12.33
N ARG A 186 3.37 -15.72 -11.21
CA ARG A 186 2.52 -15.94 -10.04
C ARG A 186 1.06 -15.77 -10.41
N SER A 187 0.21 -16.63 -9.85
CA SER A 187 -1.22 -16.66 -10.14
C SER A 187 -2.04 -16.78 -8.86
N VAL A 188 -3.22 -16.18 -8.88
CA VAL A 188 -4.27 -16.36 -7.86
C VAL A 188 -5.60 -16.62 -8.55
N SER A 189 -6.48 -17.35 -7.87
CA SER A 189 -7.82 -17.63 -8.34
C SER A 189 -8.84 -17.27 -7.26
N ALA A 190 -9.97 -16.73 -7.68
CA ALA A 190 -11.08 -16.37 -6.82
C ALA A 190 -12.39 -16.79 -7.47
N ALA A 191 -13.35 -17.21 -6.65
CA ALA A 191 -14.69 -17.60 -7.07
C ALA A 191 -15.72 -16.60 -6.52
N ASP A 192 -16.81 -16.41 -7.25
CA ASP A 192 -17.90 -15.53 -6.89
C ASP A 192 -19.21 -16.01 -7.55
N VAL A 193 -20.32 -15.36 -7.25
CA VAL A 193 -21.59 -15.54 -7.95
C VAL A 193 -22.08 -14.19 -8.42
N ALA A 194 -22.46 -14.09 -9.70
CA ALA A 194 -23.08 -12.89 -10.26
C ALA A 194 -24.51 -12.73 -9.75
N THR A 195 -24.69 -12.50 -8.44
CA THR A 195 -26.02 -12.54 -7.80
C THR A 195 -27.00 -11.59 -8.50
N PRO A 196 -28.29 -11.94 -8.58
CA PRO A 196 -29.30 -11.03 -9.13
C PRO A 196 -29.30 -9.66 -8.44
N GLY A 197 -29.02 -9.62 -7.13
CA GLY A 197 -28.90 -8.37 -6.37
C GLY A 197 -27.71 -7.51 -6.80
N LEU A 198 -26.54 -8.10 -7.08
CA LEU A 198 -25.39 -7.38 -7.63
C LEU A 198 -25.72 -6.82 -9.01
N ALA A 199 -26.29 -7.64 -9.90
CA ALA A 199 -26.68 -7.21 -11.25
C ALA A 199 -27.70 -6.06 -11.22
N ALA A 200 -28.69 -6.11 -10.32
CA ALA A 200 -29.65 -5.03 -10.13
C ALA A 200 -28.97 -3.74 -9.62
N ARG A 201 -28.13 -3.82 -8.57
CA ARG A 201 -27.39 -2.67 -8.04
C ARG A 201 -26.42 -2.08 -9.07
N TYR A 202 -25.82 -2.90 -9.91
CA TYR A 202 -24.96 -2.49 -11.01
C TYR A 202 -25.71 -1.59 -11.98
N ARG A 203 -26.87 -2.07 -12.49
CA ARG A 203 -27.73 -1.29 -13.40
C ARG A 203 -28.18 0.03 -12.80
N VAL A 204 -28.72 0.01 -11.58
CA VAL A 204 -29.22 1.22 -10.91
C VAL A 204 -28.08 2.18 -10.54
N THR A 205 -26.83 1.72 -10.43
CA THR A 205 -25.69 2.61 -10.17
C THR A 205 -25.22 3.34 -11.42
N LEU A 206 -25.45 2.75 -12.59
CA LEU A 206 -25.06 3.31 -13.89
C LEU A 206 -26.25 3.87 -14.68
N ASP A 207 -27.43 3.94 -14.05
CA ASP A 207 -28.71 4.34 -14.65
C ASP A 207 -29.04 3.58 -15.96
N LEU A 208 -28.76 2.28 -15.97
CA LEU A 208 -28.99 1.41 -17.13
C LEU A 208 -30.43 0.87 -17.17
N ALA A 209 -30.95 0.66 -18.38
CA ALA A 209 -32.21 -0.04 -18.59
C ALA A 209 -32.17 -1.47 -18.03
N ALA A 210 -33.34 -2.03 -17.70
CA ALA A 210 -33.45 -3.33 -17.04
C ALA A 210 -32.90 -4.49 -17.87
N ASP A 211 -32.99 -4.40 -19.19
CA ASP A 211 -32.53 -5.36 -20.18
C ASP A 211 -31.12 -5.06 -20.73
N ALA A 212 -30.54 -3.92 -20.35
CA ALA A 212 -29.19 -3.54 -20.78
C ALA A 212 -28.17 -4.65 -20.43
N PRO A 213 -27.20 -4.92 -21.33
CA PRO A 213 -26.16 -5.90 -21.09
C PRO A 213 -25.31 -5.52 -19.88
N LEU A 214 -24.84 -6.49 -19.11
CA LEU A 214 -24.03 -6.25 -17.90
C LEU A 214 -22.53 -6.08 -18.24
N LEU A 215 -22.23 -5.26 -19.26
CA LEU A 215 -20.85 -4.99 -19.67
C LEU A 215 -20.09 -4.32 -18.52
N GLY A 216 -18.85 -4.75 -18.25
CA GLY A 216 -18.03 -4.26 -17.14
C GLY A 216 -18.30 -4.94 -15.78
N LEU A 217 -19.34 -5.79 -15.67
CA LEU A 217 -19.67 -6.49 -14.42
C LEU A 217 -18.51 -7.38 -13.92
N GLY A 218 -17.65 -7.88 -14.81
CA GLY A 218 -16.46 -8.66 -14.44
C GLY A 218 -15.50 -7.95 -13.49
N TRP A 219 -15.49 -6.61 -13.48
CA TRP A 219 -14.71 -5.80 -12.54
C TRP A 219 -15.36 -5.68 -11.15
N CYS A 220 -16.63 -6.07 -11.02
CA CYS A 220 -17.41 -6.07 -9.78
C CYS A 220 -17.50 -7.48 -9.15
N LEU A 221 -16.69 -8.44 -9.64
CA LEU A 221 -16.73 -9.84 -9.26
C LEU A 221 -15.35 -10.35 -8.86
N CYS A 222 -15.33 -11.42 -8.06
CA CYS A 222 -14.11 -12.07 -7.57
C CYS A 222 -13.19 -11.09 -6.81
N LEU A 223 -13.81 -10.16 -6.08
CA LEU A 223 -13.18 -8.97 -5.51
C LEU A 223 -12.16 -9.30 -4.41
N PRO A 224 -11.22 -8.39 -4.09
CA PRO A 224 -10.33 -8.57 -2.96
C PRO A 224 -11.11 -8.78 -1.66
N ASP A 225 -10.61 -9.63 -0.76
CA ASP A 225 -11.26 -10.00 0.50
C ASP A 225 -10.43 -9.61 1.75
N ALA A 226 -9.45 -8.72 1.55
CA ALA A 226 -8.61 -8.24 2.64
C ALA A 226 -9.45 -7.58 3.75
N PRO A 227 -9.24 -7.95 5.03
CA PRO A 227 -9.98 -7.34 6.13
C PRO A 227 -9.62 -5.87 6.26
N THR A 228 -10.57 -5.03 6.69
CA THR A 228 -10.36 -3.58 6.87
C THR A 228 -9.13 -3.26 7.72
N ALA A 229 -8.87 -4.04 8.77
CA ALA A 229 -7.70 -3.89 9.64
C ALA A 229 -6.35 -4.15 8.93
N GLY A 230 -6.37 -4.79 7.76
CA GLY A 230 -5.18 -5.06 6.94
C GLY A 230 -4.96 -4.08 5.80
N LEU A 231 -5.86 -3.09 5.61
CA LEU A 231 -5.71 -2.10 4.55
C LEU A 231 -4.55 -1.14 4.85
N GLY A 232 -3.84 -0.73 3.81
CA GLY A 232 -2.82 0.32 3.87
C GLY A 232 -3.42 1.70 4.15
N PRO A 233 -2.58 2.71 4.38
CA PRO A 233 -3.03 4.08 4.66
C PRO A 233 -3.78 4.71 3.48
N ASP A 234 -3.56 4.23 2.26
CA ASP A 234 -4.29 4.60 1.05
C ASP A 234 -5.63 3.86 0.91
N GLY A 235 -5.90 2.89 1.77
CA GLY A 235 -7.09 2.04 1.73
C GLY A 235 -6.95 0.83 0.79
N HIS A 236 -5.79 0.57 0.21
CA HIS A 236 -5.57 -0.63 -0.60
C HIS A 236 -5.18 -1.85 0.24
N PRO A 237 -5.49 -3.09 -0.21
CA PRO A 237 -4.90 -4.30 0.35
C PRO A 237 -3.36 -4.25 0.35
N PRO A 238 -2.71 -4.96 1.30
CA PRO A 238 -1.26 -4.97 1.37
C PRO A 238 -0.65 -5.62 0.13
N ARG A 239 0.53 -5.14 -0.25
CA ARG A 239 1.34 -5.69 -1.34
C ARG A 239 2.25 -6.79 -0.79
N GLY A 240 2.73 -7.67 -1.66
CA GLY A 240 3.64 -8.76 -1.29
C GLY A 240 2.99 -10.14 -1.22
N ASP A 241 1.67 -10.24 -1.39
CA ASP A 241 0.99 -11.52 -1.58
C ASP A 241 0.93 -11.86 -3.08
N PHE A 242 -0.09 -11.37 -3.79
CA PHE A 242 -0.16 -11.47 -5.25
C PHE A 242 0.70 -10.41 -5.95
N LEU A 243 0.44 -9.12 -5.72
CA LEU A 243 1.18 -8.03 -6.35
C LEU A 243 2.57 -7.85 -5.71
N PRO A 244 3.62 -7.52 -6.49
CA PRO A 244 4.95 -7.26 -5.94
C PRO A 244 4.94 -6.14 -4.91
N PRO A 245 5.81 -6.18 -3.87
CA PRO A 245 5.92 -5.18 -2.82
C PRO A 245 6.65 -3.94 -3.34
N VAL A 246 6.09 -3.32 -4.39
CA VAL A 246 6.68 -2.15 -5.04
C VAL A 246 6.73 -0.99 -4.05
N PRO A 247 7.90 -0.38 -3.77
CA PRO A 247 8.08 0.66 -2.76
C PRO A 247 7.71 2.06 -3.26
N LEU A 248 6.73 2.16 -4.17
CA LEU A 248 6.24 3.43 -4.71
C LEU A 248 4.78 3.60 -4.27
N PRO A 249 4.43 4.68 -3.54
CA PRO A 249 3.18 4.74 -2.79
C PRO A 249 1.94 4.79 -3.68
N ARG A 250 1.96 5.54 -4.79
CA ARG A 250 0.77 5.69 -5.63
C ARG A 250 0.62 4.50 -6.56
N ARG A 251 -0.55 3.85 -6.50
CA ARG A 251 -0.96 2.74 -7.37
C ARG A 251 -2.09 3.21 -8.28
N MET A 252 -1.93 3.04 -9.59
CA MET A 252 -2.92 3.45 -10.58
C MET A 252 -3.24 2.28 -11.51
N TRP A 253 -4.52 2.04 -11.78
CA TRP A 253 -4.95 1.22 -12.90
C TRP A 253 -4.87 2.07 -14.17
N ALA A 254 -3.78 1.94 -14.91
CA ALA A 254 -3.45 2.84 -16.00
C ALA A 254 -4.09 2.44 -17.33
N ALA A 255 -4.29 1.15 -17.58
CA ALA A 255 -4.89 0.65 -18.81
C ALA A 255 -5.46 -0.76 -18.65
N SER A 256 -6.36 -1.15 -19.55
CA SER A 256 -6.71 -2.55 -19.81
C SER A 256 -6.94 -2.78 -21.30
N GLU A 257 -6.61 -3.98 -21.76
CA GLU A 257 -7.00 -4.53 -23.06
C GLU A 257 -7.86 -5.76 -22.82
N MET A 258 -9.07 -5.82 -23.38
CA MET A 258 -10.04 -6.89 -23.10
C MET A 258 -10.61 -7.54 -24.36
N VAL A 259 -10.87 -8.83 -24.25
CA VAL A 259 -11.67 -9.61 -25.19
C VAL A 259 -12.90 -10.14 -24.44
N LEU A 260 -14.09 -9.85 -24.99
CA LEU A 260 -15.37 -10.23 -24.42
C LEU A 260 -15.92 -11.43 -25.21
N ASN A 261 -15.72 -12.62 -24.66
CA ASN A 261 -16.05 -13.90 -25.31
C ASN A 261 -17.51 -14.34 -25.07
N GLY A 262 -18.17 -13.77 -24.06
CA GLY A 262 -19.52 -14.14 -23.65
C GLY A 262 -20.16 -13.14 -22.71
N ARG A 263 -21.28 -13.53 -22.10
CA ARG A 263 -22.07 -12.70 -21.16
C ARG A 263 -22.08 -13.34 -19.79
N ILE A 264 -22.09 -12.52 -18.74
CA ILE A 264 -22.29 -12.98 -17.37
C ILE A 264 -23.78 -12.83 -17.04
N ALA A 265 -24.48 -13.96 -16.92
CA ALA A 265 -25.88 -13.97 -16.55
C ALA A 265 -26.07 -13.78 -15.04
N PRO A 266 -27.15 -13.11 -14.58
CA PRO A 266 -27.51 -13.11 -13.17
C PRO A 266 -27.69 -14.55 -12.65
N GLY A 267 -27.02 -14.88 -11.55
CA GLY A 267 -27.00 -16.20 -10.93
C GLY A 267 -25.83 -17.08 -11.35
N ALA A 268 -25.06 -16.71 -12.38
CA ALA A 268 -23.93 -17.51 -12.86
C ALA A 268 -22.84 -17.66 -11.79
N ALA A 269 -22.25 -18.85 -11.71
CA ALA A 269 -21.04 -19.10 -10.92
C ALA A 269 -19.83 -18.55 -11.68
N VAL A 270 -19.06 -17.67 -11.06
CA VAL A 270 -17.96 -16.96 -11.70
C VAL A 270 -16.63 -17.36 -11.08
N SER A 271 -15.61 -17.55 -11.89
CA SER A 271 -14.22 -17.71 -11.43
C SER A 271 -13.30 -16.80 -12.21
N ARG A 272 -12.41 -16.10 -11.50
CA ARG A 272 -11.32 -15.30 -12.07
C ARG A 272 -9.98 -15.92 -11.71
N THR A 273 -9.15 -16.15 -12.72
CA THR A 273 -7.72 -16.41 -12.53
C THR A 273 -6.94 -15.18 -12.95
N SER A 274 -6.09 -14.69 -12.07
CA SER A 274 -5.20 -13.55 -12.31
C SER A 274 -3.75 -14.02 -12.30
N ARG A 275 -2.94 -13.62 -13.27
CA ARG A 275 -1.53 -13.98 -13.40
C ARG A 275 -0.68 -12.75 -13.68
N ILE A 276 0.43 -12.57 -12.97
CA ILE A 276 1.40 -11.52 -13.31
C ILE A 276 2.09 -11.92 -14.62
N ALA A 277 1.81 -11.20 -15.71
CA ALA A 277 2.38 -11.43 -17.02
C ALA A 277 3.76 -10.77 -17.17
N ALA A 278 3.93 -9.58 -16.60
CA ALA A 278 5.17 -8.84 -16.64
C ALA A 278 5.29 -7.85 -15.48
N VAL A 279 6.53 -7.58 -15.09
CA VAL A 279 6.88 -6.42 -14.24
C VAL A 279 8.02 -5.67 -14.93
N ARG A 280 7.90 -4.35 -15.05
CA ARG A 280 8.88 -3.49 -15.73
C ARG A 280 9.12 -2.23 -14.91
N ALA A 281 10.34 -2.05 -14.42
CA ALA A 281 10.77 -0.77 -13.87
C ALA A 281 11.29 0.13 -15.00
N LYS A 282 10.95 1.42 -14.93
CA LYS A 282 11.44 2.45 -15.86
C LYS A 282 11.72 3.73 -15.11
N GLN A 283 12.72 4.48 -15.57
CA GLN A 283 12.90 5.86 -15.14
C GLN A 283 12.05 6.76 -16.04
N GLY A 284 11.04 7.41 -15.47
CA GLY A 284 10.21 8.40 -16.15
C GLY A 284 10.71 9.83 -15.93
N ALA A 285 10.17 10.77 -16.69
CA ALA A 285 10.46 12.21 -16.53
C ALA A 285 10.07 12.76 -15.15
N THR A 286 9.15 12.10 -14.45
CA THR A 286 8.66 12.50 -13.12
C THR A 286 9.13 11.54 -12.01
N GLY A 287 10.19 10.77 -12.28
CA GLY A 287 10.78 9.83 -11.33
C GLY A 287 10.56 8.35 -11.70
N PRO A 288 10.90 7.44 -10.78
CA PRO A 288 10.80 6.00 -11.01
C PRO A 288 9.34 5.55 -11.16
N LEU A 289 9.12 4.64 -12.12
CA LEU A 289 7.85 4.00 -12.40
C LEU A 289 8.03 2.48 -12.41
N VAL A 290 7.07 1.75 -11.85
CA VAL A 290 7.00 0.29 -11.99
C VAL A 290 5.65 -0.07 -12.59
N PHE A 291 5.69 -0.75 -13.73
CA PHE A 291 4.54 -1.27 -14.44
C PHE A 291 4.39 -2.74 -14.09
N VAL A 292 3.19 -3.16 -13.71
CA VAL A 292 2.82 -4.56 -13.47
C VAL A 292 1.67 -4.88 -14.41
N GLU A 293 1.92 -5.80 -15.34
CA GLU A 293 0.91 -6.33 -16.25
C GLU A 293 0.32 -7.60 -15.63
N VAL A 294 -1.00 -7.61 -15.46
CA VAL A 294 -1.77 -8.70 -14.86
C VAL A 294 -2.76 -9.21 -15.89
N ALA A 295 -2.60 -10.47 -16.29
CA ALA A 295 -3.55 -11.16 -17.14
C ALA A 295 -4.68 -11.73 -16.27
N HIS A 296 -5.93 -11.44 -16.61
CA HIS A 296 -7.12 -12.00 -15.98
C HIS A 296 -7.89 -12.84 -17.00
N THR A 297 -8.35 -14.01 -16.58
CA THR A 297 -9.34 -14.81 -17.31
C THR A 297 -10.53 -15.03 -16.40
N LEU A 298 -11.70 -14.59 -16.85
CA LEU A 298 -12.99 -14.80 -16.22
C LEU A 298 -13.76 -15.90 -16.93
N THR A 299 -14.31 -16.82 -16.14
CA THR A 299 -15.28 -17.82 -16.58
C THR A 299 -16.60 -17.62 -15.87
N ALA A 300 -17.71 -17.90 -16.56
CA ALA A 300 -19.06 -17.97 -15.99
C ALA A 300 -19.66 -19.33 -16.33
N ASP A 301 -20.13 -20.07 -15.33
CA ASP A 301 -20.61 -21.45 -15.44
C ASP A 301 -19.64 -22.37 -16.21
N GLY A 302 -18.34 -22.16 -15.97
CA GLY A 302 -17.25 -22.90 -16.60
C GLY A 302 -16.87 -22.46 -18.02
N GLN A 303 -17.56 -21.47 -18.61
CA GLN A 303 -17.26 -20.96 -19.95
C GLN A 303 -16.45 -19.66 -19.89
N PRO A 304 -15.37 -19.48 -20.68
CA PRO A 304 -14.65 -18.22 -20.77
C PRO A 304 -15.55 -17.08 -21.27
N VAL A 305 -15.61 -15.99 -20.51
CA VAL A 305 -16.45 -14.82 -20.85
C VAL A 305 -15.67 -13.54 -21.04
N GLN A 306 -14.52 -13.40 -20.39
CA GLN A 306 -13.67 -12.21 -20.49
C GLN A 306 -12.20 -12.58 -20.28
N ASP A 307 -11.35 -12.14 -21.20
CA ASP A 307 -9.90 -12.10 -21.00
C ASP A 307 -9.45 -10.64 -20.96
N GLU A 308 -8.56 -10.31 -20.04
CA GLU A 308 -8.09 -8.94 -19.82
C GLU A 308 -6.59 -8.91 -19.53
N MET A 309 -5.86 -8.00 -20.17
CA MET A 309 -4.53 -7.59 -19.74
C MET A 309 -4.62 -6.23 -19.06
N GLN A 310 -4.52 -6.21 -17.73
CA GLN A 310 -4.56 -5.01 -16.91
C GLN A 310 -3.14 -4.48 -16.67
N THR A 311 -2.94 -3.17 -16.85
CA THR A 311 -1.68 -2.48 -16.53
C THR A 311 -1.83 -1.64 -15.27
N ILE A 312 -1.11 -2.03 -14.22
CA ILE A 312 -0.99 -1.28 -12.97
C ILE A 312 0.32 -0.51 -12.98
N VAL A 313 0.28 0.77 -12.63
CA VAL A 313 1.46 1.63 -12.53
C VAL A 313 1.64 2.08 -11.09
N PHE A 314 2.85 1.89 -10.59
CA PHE A 314 3.29 2.43 -9.32
C PHE A 314 4.23 3.60 -9.56
N ARG A 315 4.04 4.70 -8.83
CA ARG A 315 4.86 5.91 -8.94
C ARG A 315 5.01 6.64 -7.61
N ALA A 316 6.02 7.49 -7.52
CA ALA A 316 6.16 8.44 -6.43
C ALA A 316 5.00 9.45 -6.44
N PRO A 317 4.66 10.06 -5.29
CA PRO A 317 3.77 11.21 -5.25
C PRO A 317 4.36 12.36 -6.06
N ALA A 318 3.52 13.27 -6.55
CA ALA A 318 4.03 14.58 -6.95
C ALA A 318 4.63 15.26 -5.71
N GLU A 319 5.77 15.94 -5.84
CA GLU A 319 6.40 16.65 -4.72
C GLU A 319 5.40 17.64 -4.10
N ALA A 320 5.39 17.74 -2.76
CA ALA A 320 4.53 18.67 -2.06
C ALA A 320 4.90 20.11 -2.46
N GLY A 321 3.95 20.85 -3.04
CA GLY A 321 4.19 22.18 -3.58
C GLY A 321 4.73 22.21 -5.02
N ALA A 322 4.99 21.07 -5.65
CA ALA A 322 5.08 21.04 -7.10
C ALA A 322 3.72 21.54 -7.64
N PRO A 323 3.71 22.48 -8.60
CA PRO A 323 2.47 22.87 -9.25
C PRO A 323 1.82 21.57 -9.73
N ALA A 324 0.60 21.27 -9.26
CA ALA A 324 -0.21 20.16 -9.75
C ALA A 324 -0.05 20.17 -11.26
N SER A 325 0.67 19.18 -11.82
CA SER A 325 1.38 19.25 -13.11
C SER A 325 0.80 20.39 -13.91
N GLN A 326 1.48 21.57 -13.89
CA GLN A 326 0.90 22.87 -14.31
C GLN A 326 -0.17 22.60 -15.35
N PRO A 327 -1.46 22.97 -15.14
CA PRO A 327 -2.52 22.61 -16.05
C PRO A 327 -2.00 22.88 -17.45
N GLN A 328 -1.71 21.79 -18.16
CA GLN A 328 -1.13 21.87 -19.49
C GLN A 328 -2.05 22.84 -20.21
N PRO A 329 -1.53 23.96 -20.77
CA PRO A 329 -2.36 25.06 -21.24
C PRO A 329 -3.54 24.44 -21.97
N ALA A 330 -4.74 24.64 -21.41
CA ALA A 330 -5.90 23.82 -21.72
C ALA A 330 -5.90 23.64 -23.22
N ALA A 331 -5.67 22.42 -23.69
CA ALA A 331 -5.81 22.14 -25.10
C ALA A 331 -7.17 22.73 -25.46
N PRO A 332 -7.28 23.54 -26.55
CA PRO A 332 -8.55 24.13 -26.90
C PRO A 332 -9.60 23.03 -26.78
N PRO A 333 -10.72 23.28 -26.08
CA PRO A 333 -11.70 22.25 -25.80
C PRO A 333 -11.94 21.53 -27.13
N PRO A 334 -11.84 20.19 -27.14
CA PRO A 334 -11.84 19.43 -28.37
C PRO A 334 -13.04 19.89 -29.20
N ALA A 335 -12.87 19.99 -30.52
CA ALA A 335 -14.01 20.16 -31.40
C ALA A 335 -14.92 18.94 -31.20
N LEU A 336 -15.89 19.05 -30.29
CA LEU A 336 -16.86 17.99 -29.99
C LEU A 336 -17.70 17.66 -31.22
N ASP A 337 -17.63 18.49 -32.26
CA ASP A 337 -18.20 18.27 -33.59
C ASP A 337 -17.63 17.01 -34.27
N ASP A 338 -16.39 16.61 -33.96
CA ASP A 338 -15.77 15.37 -34.46
C ASP A 338 -16.30 14.10 -33.75
N TRP A 339 -17.17 14.26 -32.76
CA TRP A 339 -17.69 13.20 -31.91
C TRP A 339 -19.23 13.12 -32.03
N PRO A 340 -19.75 12.36 -33.00
CA PRO A 340 -21.19 12.30 -33.29
C PRO A 340 -21.99 11.68 -32.14
N HIS A 341 -21.37 10.81 -31.34
CA HIS A 341 -22.00 10.21 -30.17
C HIS A 341 -21.35 10.78 -28.91
N ARG A 342 -22.17 11.45 -28.09
CA ARG A 342 -21.73 12.10 -26.86
C ARG A 342 -22.72 11.94 -25.73
N ARG A 343 -22.21 11.78 -24.52
CA ARG A 343 -22.99 11.75 -23.28
C ARG A 343 -22.24 12.47 -22.18
N THR A 344 -22.83 13.53 -21.64
CA THR A 344 -22.28 14.23 -20.48
C THR A 344 -22.97 13.76 -19.21
N LEU A 345 -22.19 13.54 -18.16
CA LEU A 345 -22.70 13.24 -16.83
C LEU A 345 -21.97 14.07 -15.77
N LEU A 346 -22.61 14.24 -14.62
CA LEU A 346 -22.03 14.91 -13.45
C LEU A 346 -21.76 13.86 -12.37
N PRO A 347 -20.55 13.26 -12.31
CA PRO A 347 -20.21 12.28 -11.29
C PRO A 347 -20.15 12.94 -9.91
N GLY A 348 -21.12 12.64 -9.04
CA GLY A 348 -21.13 13.11 -7.65
C GLY A 348 -20.64 12.06 -6.64
N PRO A 349 -20.42 12.43 -5.37
CA PRO A 349 -19.96 11.51 -4.31
C PRO A 349 -20.80 10.25 -4.17
N ALA A 350 -22.12 10.33 -4.37
CA ALA A 350 -23.01 9.17 -4.30
C ALA A 350 -22.70 8.11 -5.38
N LEU A 351 -22.43 8.55 -6.62
CA LEU A 351 -22.03 7.64 -7.70
C LEU A 351 -20.69 6.99 -7.39
N LEU A 352 -19.72 7.80 -6.95
CA LEU A 352 -18.38 7.31 -6.60
C LEU A 352 -18.47 6.27 -5.47
N PHE A 353 -19.16 6.56 -4.37
CA PHE A 353 -19.36 5.63 -3.27
C PHE A 353 -20.02 4.31 -3.72
N ARG A 354 -21.08 4.40 -4.53
CA ARG A 354 -21.77 3.20 -5.03
C ARG A 354 -20.88 2.36 -5.93
N TYR A 355 -20.06 2.98 -6.77
CA TYR A 355 -19.10 2.26 -7.62
C TYR A 355 -17.94 1.66 -6.81
N SER A 356 -17.42 2.37 -5.80
CA SER A 356 -16.47 1.82 -4.84
C SER A 356 -17.05 0.58 -4.15
N ALA A 357 -18.33 0.61 -3.75
CA ALA A 357 -19.00 -0.53 -3.14
C ALA A 357 -19.18 -1.71 -4.12
N LEU A 358 -19.54 -1.46 -5.38
CA LEU A 358 -19.66 -2.50 -6.41
C LEU A 358 -18.34 -3.21 -6.71
N THR A 359 -17.24 -2.46 -6.65
CA THR A 359 -15.89 -2.97 -6.98
C THR A 359 -15.06 -3.33 -5.74
N PHE A 360 -15.64 -3.18 -4.55
CA PHE A 360 -14.97 -3.28 -3.26
C PHE A 360 -13.63 -2.53 -3.24
N ASN A 361 -13.62 -1.35 -3.88
CA ASN A 361 -12.44 -0.52 -4.01
C ASN A 361 -12.43 0.55 -2.91
N SER A 362 -11.59 0.31 -1.91
CA SER A 362 -11.43 1.17 -0.73
C SER A 362 -10.34 2.24 -0.87
N HIS A 363 -9.82 2.51 -2.07
CA HIS A 363 -8.84 3.59 -2.27
C HIS A 363 -9.45 4.94 -1.89
N ARG A 364 -8.84 5.60 -0.90
CA ARG A 364 -9.36 6.80 -0.25
C ARG A 364 -9.56 8.00 -1.18
N ILE A 365 -8.85 8.08 -2.31
CA ILE A 365 -9.00 9.19 -3.27
C ILE A 365 -10.42 9.31 -3.86
N HIS A 366 -11.25 8.27 -3.73
CA HIS A 366 -12.61 8.24 -4.28
C HIS A 366 -13.70 8.72 -3.30
N TYR A 367 -13.42 8.78 -1.99
CA TYR A 367 -14.43 9.12 -0.97
C TYR A 367 -13.93 9.98 0.19
N ASP A 368 -12.63 10.07 0.42
CA ASP A 368 -12.00 10.84 1.50
C ASP A 368 -11.33 12.09 0.90
N LEU A 369 -12.05 13.21 0.95
CA LEU A 369 -11.63 14.47 0.35
C LEU A 369 -10.36 15.06 1.01
N PRO A 370 -10.24 15.10 2.36
CA PRO A 370 -8.99 15.48 3.01
C PRO A 370 -7.81 14.63 2.52
N TYR A 371 -7.94 13.31 2.48
CA TYR A 371 -6.86 12.44 2.01
C TYR A 371 -6.50 12.72 0.54
N ALA A 372 -7.50 12.81 -0.34
CA ALA A 372 -7.27 13.09 -1.77
C ALA A 372 -6.49 14.39 -1.98
N ARG A 373 -6.82 15.44 -1.23
CA ARG A 373 -6.20 16.77 -1.32
C ARG A 373 -4.85 16.86 -0.64
N GLU A 374 -4.78 16.43 0.61
CA GLU A 374 -3.66 16.74 1.50
C GLU A 374 -2.56 15.67 1.41
N VAL A 375 -2.91 14.42 1.11
CA VAL A 375 -1.95 13.31 1.01
C VAL A 375 -1.57 13.02 -0.44
N GLU A 376 -2.55 12.98 -1.35
CA GLU A 376 -2.30 12.67 -2.77
C GLU A 376 -2.32 13.89 -3.70
N GLY A 377 -2.61 15.09 -3.20
CA GLY A 377 -2.45 16.34 -3.96
C GLY A 377 -3.48 16.55 -5.08
N TYR A 378 -4.61 15.86 -5.05
CA TYR A 378 -5.69 15.99 -6.02
C TYR A 378 -6.60 17.19 -5.70
N SER A 379 -7.19 17.83 -6.72
CA SER A 379 -8.05 19.01 -6.49
C SER A 379 -9.43 18.68 -5.89
N GLY A 380 -9.83 17.41 -5.97
CA GLY A 380 -11.09 16.88 -5.45
C GLY A 380 -11.07 15.36 -5.42
N LEU A 381 -12.22 14.74 -5.11
CA LEU A 381 -12.38 13.29 -5.22
C LEU A 381 -12.16 12.85 -6.65
N VAL A 382 -11.34 11.83 -6.84
CA VAL A 382 -10.97 11.33 -8.16
C VAL A 382 -12.04 10.35 -8.64
N VAL A 383 -12.54 10.54 -9.85
CA VAL A 383 -13.45 9.57 -10.48
C VAL A 383 -12.64 8.32 -10.86
N HIS A 384 -13.15 7.14 -10.52
CA HIS A 384 -12.49 5.88 -10.85
C HIS A 384 -12.25 5.77 -12.37
N GLY A 385 -11.00 5.53 -12.80
CA GLY A 385 -10.71 5.17 -14.19
C GLY A 385 -11.58 4.02 -14.71
N PRO A 386 -11.78 2.94 -13.93
CA PRO A 386 -12.69 1.85 -14.28
C PRO A 386 -14.16 2.24 -14.40
N LEU A 387 -14.64 3.25 -13.65
CA LEU A 387 -15.99 3.78 -13.83
C LEU A 387 -16.10 4.47 -15.19
N VAL A 388 -15.13 5.33 -15.54
CA VAL A 388 -15.10 5.98 -16.86
C VAL A 388 -15.03 4.94 -17.98
N ALA A 389 -14.16 3.93 -17.84
CA ALA A 389 -14.04 2.83 -18.80
C ALA A 389 -15.34 2.03 -18.93
N THR A 390 -16.03 1.75 -17.81
CA THR A 390 -17.34 1.08 -17.81
C THR A 390 -18.36 1.89 -18.61
N LEU A 391 -18.43 3.20 -18.35
CA LEU A 391 -19.38 4.08 -19.05
C LEU A 391 -19.06 4.18 -20.55
N LEU A 392 -17.78 4.22 -20.93
CA LEU A 392 -17.35 4.19 -22.33
C LEU A 392 -17.67 2.84 -23.00
N LEU A 393 -17.55 1.73 -22.27
CA LEU A 393 -17.91 0.40 -22.77
C LEU A 393 -19.41 0.29 -23.06
N HIS A 394 -20.26 0.88 -22.21
CA HIS A 394 -21.70 0.99 -22.48
C HIS A 394 -22.00 1.92 -23.65
N LEU A 395 -21.33 3.08 -23.73
CA LEU A 395 -21.48 3.97 -24.89
C LEU A 395 -21.07 3.27 -26.20
N ALA A 396 -20.00 2.46 -26.18
CA ALA A 396 -19.59 1.66 -27.33
C ALA A 396 -20.70 0.69 -27.75
N GLN A 397 -21.35 0.02 -26.80
CA GLN A 397 -22.45 -0.88 -27.08
C GLN A 397 -23.66 -0.14 -27.67
N ASP A 398 -24.00 1.05 -27.16
CA ASP A 398 -25.08 1.87 -27.70
C ASP A 398 -24.81 2.26 -29.17
N VAL A 399 -23.56 2.58 -29.52
CA VAL A 399 -23.15 2.91 -30.89
C VAL A 399 -23.13 1.69 -31.80
N LEU A 400 -22.70 0.52 -31.30
CA LEU A 400 -22.66 -0.72 -32.07
C LEU A 400 -24.06 -1.34 -32.29
N GLY A 401 -25.05 -0.95 -31.47
CA GLY A 401 -26.42 -1.45 -31.53
C GLY A 401 -26.48 -2.93 -31.16
N ASP A 402 -27.09 -3.75 -32.03
CA ASP A 402 -27.25 -5.20 -31.81
C ASP A 402 -25.94 -5.98 -31.93
N ARG A 403 -24.88 -5.37 -32.45
CA ARG A 403 -23.56 -6.02 -32.55
C ARG A 403 -22.90 -6.01 -31.16
N PRO A 404 -22.63 -7.17 -30.55
CA PRO A 404 -22.00 -7.21 -29.24
C PRO A 404 -20.57 -6.68 -29.30
N VAL A 405 -20.16 -5.89 -28.30
CA VAL A 405 -18.74 -5.52 -28.14
C VAL A 405 -17.92 -6.81 -27.93
N GLY A 406 -16.95 -7.07 -28.81
CA GLY A 406 -16.04 -8.21 -28.70
C GLY A 406 -14.65 -7.84 -28.18
N ARG A 407 -14.22 -6.59 -28.39
CA ARG A 407 -12.94 -6.07 -27.90
C ARG A 407 -13.14 -4.68 -27.32
N PHE A 408 -12.45 -4.39 -26.22
CA PHE A 408 -12.44 -3.08 -25.61
C PHE A 408 -11.10 -2.84 -24.93
N GLY A 409 -10.48 -1.69 -25.19
CA GLY A 409 -9.26 -1.28 -24.51
C GLY A 409 -9.35 0.17 -24.08
N PHE A 410 -8.73 0.52 -22.96
CA PHE A 410 -8.66 1.90 -22.48
C PHE A 410 -7.33 2.22 -21.83
N ARG A 411 -7.02 3.52 -21.78
CA ARG A 411 -5.88 4.08 -21.07
C ARG A 411 -6.28 5.37 -20.37
N ALA A 412 -5.98 5.46 -19.07
CA ALA A 412 -6.10 6.68 -18.29
C ALA A 412 -4.96 7.64 -18.63
N LEU A 413 -5.31 8.89 -18.92
CA LEU A 413 -4.39 9.97 -19.31
C LEU A 413 -4.29 11.04 -18.22
N ALA A 414 -5.43 11.43 -17.65
CA ALA A 414 -5.54 12.45 -16.61
C ALA A 414 -6.69 12.12 -15.65
N PRO A 415 -6.64 12.58 -14.38
CA PRO A 415 -7.73 12.37 -13.43
C PRO A 415 -8.94 13.25 -13.78
N ALA A 416 -10.13 12.66 -13.71
CA ALA A 416 -11.39 13.40 -13.62
C ALA A 416 -11.79 13.58 -12.15
N PHE A 417 -12.58 14.61 -11.83
CA PHE A 417 -12.97 14.94 -10.46
C PHE A 417 -14.49 14.92 -10.27
N ALA A 418 -14.93 14.56 -9.06
CA ALA A 418 -16.33 14.64 -8.69
C ALA A 418 -16.87 16.08 -8.75
N ASP A 419 -18.18 16.20 -8.95
CA ASP A 419 -18.93 17.45 -9.06
C ASP A 419 -18.46 18.37 -10.20
N ARG A 420 -17.82 17.77 -11.22
CA ARG A 420 -17.45 18.43 -12.48
C ARG A 420 -17.98 17.65 -13.67
N PRO A 421 -18.51 18.31 -14.72
CA PRO A 421 -18.95 17.62 -15.92
C PRO A 421 -17.86 16.71 -16.50
N LEU A 422 -18.26 15.49 -16.86
CA LEU A 422 -17.46 14.54 -17.63
C LEU A 422 -18.21 14.25 -18.93
N THR A 423 -17.56 14.41 -20.07
CA THR A 423 -18.18 14.16 -21.38
C THR A 423 -17.55 12.92 -22.02
N LEU A 424 -18.38 11.90 -22.23
CA LEU A 424 -18.02 10.67 -22.91
C LEU A 424 -18.32 10.83 -24.39
N CYS A 425 -17.40 10.42 -25.25
CA CYS A 425 -17.49 10.58 -26.68
C CYS A 425 -17.14 9.27 -27.38
N ALA A 426 -17.80 9.02 -28.51
CA ALA A 426 -17.48 7.92 -29.42
C ALA A 426 -17.65 8.37 -30.88
N ARG A 427 -16.79 7.82 -31.74
CA ARG A 427 -16.88 7.97 -33.20
C ARG A 427 -16.49 6.67 -33.87
N ALA A 428 -17.11 6.38 -35.01
CA ALA A 428 -16.77 5.21 -35.82
C ALA A 428 -15.50 5.48 -36.65
N GLU A 429 -14.63 4.48 -36.72
CA GLU A 429 -13.44 4.44 -37.55
C GLU A 429 -13.39 3.07 -38.26
N GLY A 430 -14.08 2.98 -39.40
CA GLY A 430 -14.31 1.69 -40.07
C GLY A 430 -15.20 0.78 -39.22
N ASP A 431 -14.72 -0.45 -38.96
CA ASP A 431 -15.41 -1.44 -38.11
C ASP A 431 -15.11 -1.29 -36.61
N ALA A 432 -14.21 -0.36 -36.25
CA ALA A 432 -13.85 -0.06 -34.87
C ALA A 432 -14.46 1.27 -34.42
N LEU A 433 -14.49 1.48 -33.10
CA LEU A 433 -14.84 2.73 -32.46
C LEU A 433 -13.61 3.31 -31.77
N THR A 434 -13.39 4.60 -31.95
CA THR A 434 -12.54 5.39 -31.07
C THR A 434 -13.42 6.07 -30.04
N LEU A 435 -13.01 6.03 -28.78
CA LEU A 435 -13.74 6.55 -27.63
C LEU A 435 -12.84 7.43 -26.77
N ALA A 436 -13.44 8.42 -26.11
CA ALA A 436 -12.72 9.31 -25.21
C ALA A 436 -13.62 9.83 -24.09
N ALA A 437 -13.01 10.21 -22.98
CA ALA A 437 -13.67 11.00 -21.95
C ALA A 437 -12.92 12.33 -21.75
N PHE A 438 -13.66 13.43 -21.65
CA PHE A 438 -13.14 14.78 -21.47
C PHE A 438 -13.67 15.41 -20.18
N ASP A 439 -12.83 16.11 -19.44
CA ASP A 439 -13.24 16.85 -18.24
C ASP A 439 -13.97 18.18 -18.56
N ASP A 440 -14.29 18.93 -17.52
CA ASP A 440 -14.97 20.23 -17.59
C ASP A 440 -14.17 21.32 -18.32
N ARG A 441 -12.87 21.07 -18.57
CA ARG A 441 -11.95 21.97 -19.25
C ARG A 441 -11.59 21.49 -20.65
N GLY A 442 -12.16 20.37 -21.10
CA GLY A 442 -11.86 19.75 -22.38
C GLY A 442 -10.58 18.92 -22.40
N ALA A 443 -9.91 18.71 -21.26
CA ALA A 443 -8.75 17.83 -21.21
C ALA A 443 -9.20 16.36 -21.32
N GLN A 444 -8.53 15.59 -22.17
CA GLN A 444 -8.84 14.17 -22.31
C GLN A 444 -8.34 13.39 -21.09
N THR A 445 -9.27 12.76 -20.38
CA THR A 445 -9.02 11.99 -19.16
C THR A 445 -8.79 10.52 -19.46
N VAL A 446 -9.51 9.97 -20.44
CA VAL A 446 -9.39 8.58 -20.90
C VAL A 446 -9.43 8.54 -22.43
N THR A 447 -8.59 7.69 -23.01
CA THR A 447 -8.73 7.22 -24.40
C THR A 447 -9.12 5.75 -24.39
N ALA A 448 -10.00 5.34 -25.30
CA ALA A 448 -10.44 3.97 -25.42
C ALA A 448 -10.74 3.60 -26.88
N HIS A 449 -10.79 2.31 -27.14
CA HIS A 449 -11.21 1.78 -28.43
C HIS A 449 -12.09 0.55 -28.20
N ALA A 450 -13.00 0.29 -29.14
CA ALA A 450 -13.86 -0.87 -29.11
C ALA A 450 -14.08 -1.44 -30.51
N ALA A 451 -14.39 -2.72 -30.60
CA ALA A 451 -14.83 -3.35 -31.84
C ALA A 451 -15.92 -4.39 -31.54
N ALA A 452 -16.83 -4.57 -32.50
CA ALA A 452 -17.81 -5.65 -32.45
C ALA A 452 -17.11 -7.02 -32.53
N ARG A 453 -17.81 -8.05 -32.03
CA ARG A 453 -17.38 -9.46 -32.17
C ARG A 453 -17.55 -9.97 -33.60
#